data_AF-A0A6B3EN15-F1
#
_entry.id   AF-A0A6B3EN15-F1
#
_cell.length_a   1.000
_cell.length_b   1.000
_cell.length_c   1.000
_cell.angle_alpha   90.00
_cell.angle_beta   90.00
_cell.angle_gamma   90.00
#
_symmetry.space_group_name_H-M   'P 1'
#
loop_
_entity.id
_entity.type
_entity.pdbx_description
1 polymer ?
#
loop_
_entity_poly.entity_id
_entity_poly.type
_entity_poly.pdbx_seq_one_letter_code
_entity_poly.pdbx_strand_id
1 'polypeptide(L)' 'IEVLLVEDDPGDELMTREAFEDNKIRNTLHVVRDGQEALDFLYRQGEHADAPRPDLILLDLNLPKYDGRQV' A
#
# COMPACT_ATOMS: atom_id res chain seq x y z
N ILE A 1 -8.34 -9.07 6.71
CA ILE A 1 -7.76 -7.76 7.08
C ILE A 1 -7.23 -7.19 5.79
N GLU A 2 -7.65 -5.99 5.45
CA GLU A 2 -7.23 -5.28 4.25
C GLU A 2 -5.99 -4.44 4.59
N VAL A 3 -4.87 -4.71 3.93
CA VAL A 3 -3.60 -4.01 4.21
C VAL A 3 -3.21 -3.26 2.95
N LEU A 4 -2.93 -1.96 3.09
CA LEU A 4 -2.39 -1.14 2.01
C LEU A 4 -0.91 -0.92 2.25
N LEU A 5 -0.06 -1.35 1.32
CA LEU A 5 1.37 -1.07 1.27
C LEU A 5 1.62 0.02 0.23
N VAL A 6 2.28 1.10 0.63
CA VAL A 6 2.76 2.16 -0.25
C VAL A 6 4.28 2.04 -0.34
N GLU A 7 4.77 1.52 -1.45
CA GLU A 7 6.18 1.18 -1.69
C GLU A 7 6.50 1.31 -3.18
N ASP A 8 7.58 2.03 -3.52
CA ASP A 8 8.00 2.23 -4.91
C ASP A 8 9.13 1.29 -5.33
N ASP A 9 9.87 0.71 -4.37
CA ASP A 9 10.90 -0.28 -4.66
C ASP A 9 10.30 -1.70 -4.83
N PRO A 10 10.46 -2.33 -6.01
CA PRO A 10 9.91 -3.66 -6.26
C PRO A 10 10.54 -4.77 -5.40
N GLY A 11 11.77 -4.56 -4.93
CA GLY A 11 12.46 -5.50 -4.05
C GLY A 11 11.86 -5.48 -2.65
N ASP A 12 11.62 -4.29 -2.11
CA ASP A 12 10.96 -4.11 -0.80
C ASP A 12 9.49 -4.54 -0.84
N GLU A 13 8.78 -4.31 -1.97
CA GLU A 13 7.44 -4.87 -2.21
C GLU A 13 7.47 -6.41 -2.10
N LEU A 14 8.39 -7.06 -2.80
CA LEU A 14 8.48 -8.52 -2.84
C LEU A 14 8.79 -9.09 -1.46
N MET A 15 9.78 -8.53 -0.76
CA MET A 15 10.14 -8.97 0.60
C MET A 15 8.95 -8.82 1.57
N THR A 16 8.21 -7.72 1.47
CA THR A 16 7.02 -7.49 2.30
C THR A 16 5.93 -8.50 1.97
N ARG A 17 5.67 -8.76 0.69
CA ARG A 17 4.68 -9.76 0.25
C ARG A 17 5.01 -11.16 0.78
N GLU A 18 6.26 -11.59 0.64
CA GLU A 18 6.72 -12.88 1.18
C GLU A 18 6.54 -12.96 2.70
N ALA A 19 6.88 -11.89 3.44
CA ALA A 19 6.69 -11.84 4.88
C ALA A 19 5.20 -11.95 5.28
N PHE A 20 4.28 -11.36 4.51
CA PHE A 20 2.85 -11.49 4.74
C PHE A 20 2.32 -12.91 4.44
N GLU A 21 2.80 -13.53 3.35
CA GLU A 21 2.42 -14.89 2.97
C GLU A 21 2.88 -15.93 4.01
N ASP A 22 4.12 -15.80 4.50
CA ASP A 22 4.72 -16.73 5.48
C ASP A 22 4.01 -16.73 6.83
N ASN A 23 3.43 -15.60 7.23
CA ASN A 23 2.73 -15.48 8.51
C ASN A 23 1.31 -16.08 8.49
N LYS A 24 0.85 -16.67 7.37
CA LYS A 24 -0.46 -17.33 7.20
C LYS A 24 -1.66 -16.50 7.67
N ILE A 25 -1.51 -15.18 7.73
CA ILE A 25 -2.61 -14.29 8.06
C ILE A 25 -3.41 -14.11 6.77
N ARG A 26 -4.72 -14.33 6.81
CA ARG A 26 -5.63 -14.11 5.67
C ARG A 26 -5.81 -12.62 5.40
N ASN A 27 -4.71 -11.94 5.13
CA ASN A 27 -4.66 -10.53 4.83
C ASN A 27 -4.64 -10.36 3.32
N THR A 28 -5.50 -9.49 2.82
CA THR A 28 -5.43 -9.06 1.43
C THR A 28 -4.47 -7.89 1.39
N LEU A 29 -3.32 -8.08 0.74
CA LEU A 29 -2.33 -7.02 0.56
C LEU A 29 -2.61 -6.29 -0.76
N HIS A 30 -2.91 -5.01 -0.65
CA HIS A 30 -3.00 -4.05 -1.75
C HIS A 30 -1.70 -3.27 -1.79
N VAL A 31 -1.10 -3.12 -2.97
CA VAL A 31 0.14 -2.39 -3.15
C VAL A 31 -0.10 -1.23 -4.10
N VAL A 32 0.41 -0.06 -3.73
CA VAL A 32 0.42 1.16 -4.54
C VAL A 32 1.84 1.73 -4.53
N ARG A 33 2.25 2.38 -5.62
CA ARG A 33 3.66 2.73 -5.88
C ARG A 33 4.03 4.17 -5.58
N ASP A 34 3.03 5.02 -5.33
CA ASP A 34 3.28 6.40 -4.97
C ASP A 34 2.15 6.97 -4.09
N GLY A 35 2.38 8.18 -3.59
CA GLY A 35 1.43 8.87 -2.73
C GLY A 35 0.11 9.24 -3.43
N GLN A 36 0.12 9.51 -4.74
CA GLN A 36 -1.11 9.83 -5.47
C GLN A 36 -1.99 8.58 -5.59
N GLU A 37 -1.39 7.44 -5.97
CA GLU A 37 -2.09 6.16 -6.05
C GLU A 37 -2.62 5.74 -4.67
N ALA A 38 -1.86 6.01 -3.59
CA ALA A 38 -2.32 5.80 -2.22
C ALA A 38 -3.54 6.67 -1.87
N LEU A 39 -3.53 7.96 -2.22
CA LEU A 39 -4.67 8.85 -2.00
C LEU A 39 -5.88 8.41 -2.83
N ASP A 40 -5.67 8.03 -4.09
CA ASP A 40 -6.74 7.55 -4.97
C ASP A 40 -7.36 6.26 -4.41
N PHE A 41 -6.55 5.34 -3.86
CA PHE A 41 -7.02 4.16 -3.16
C PHE A 41 -7.86 4.50 -1.92
N LEU A 42 -7.34 5.39 -1.06
CA LEU A 42 -7.99 5.76 0.21
C LEU A 42 -9.29 6.53 0.01
N TYR A 43 -9.33 7.42 -0.98
CA TYR A 43 -10.53 8.18 -1.34
C TYR A 43 -11.44 7.47 -2.35
N ARG A 44 -11.04 6.28 -2.81
CA ARG A 44 -11.77 5.47 -3.81
C ARG A 44 -12.07 6.26 -5.07
N GLN A 45 -11.01 6.79 -5.68
CA GLN A 45 -11.07 7.59 -6.89
C GLN A 45 -10.50 6.82 -8.08
N GLY A 46 -10.93 7.20 -9.28
CA GLY A 46 -10.40 6.63 -10.53
C GLY A 46 -10.52 5.11 -10.60
N GLU A 47 -9.40 4.45 -10.85
CA GLU A 47 -9.31 2.98 -10.97
C GLU A 47 -9.54 2.25 -9.63
N HIS A 48 -9.50 2.98 -8.51
CA HIS A 48 -9.72 2.44 -7.16
C HIS A 48 -11.13 2.70 -6.61
N ALA A 49 -12.12 3.00 -7.45
CA ALA A 49 -13.49 3.30 -7.03
C ALA A 49 -14.12 2.21 -6.12
N ASP A 50 -13.78 0.94 -6.38
CA ASP A 50 -14.26 -0.22 -5.62
C ASP A 50 -13.24 -0.74 -4.60
N ALA A 51 -12.18 0.01 -4.32
CA ALA A 51 -11.14 -0.41 -3.39
C ALA A 51 -11.69 -0.59 -1.96
N PRO A 52 -11.35 -1.70 -1.29
CA PRO A 52 -11.77 -1.91 0.09
C PRO A 52 -11.09 -0.88 1.00
N ARG A 53 -11.72 -0.57 2.15
CA ARG A 53 -11.09 0.31 3.13
C ARG A 53 -9.99 -0.49 3.84
N PRO A 54 -8.72 -0.02 3.87
CA PRO A 54 -7.67 -0.71 4.58
C PRO A 54 -7.89 -0.63 6.10
N ASP A 55 -7.60 -1.73 6.79
CA ASP A 55 -7.52 -1.84 8.24
C ASP A 55 -6.14 -1.38 8.77
N LEU A 56 -5.11 -1.54 7.94
CA LEU A 56 -3.72 -1.16 8.21
C LEU A 56 -3.09 -0.55 6.96
N ILE A 57 -2.34 0.54 7.15
CA ILE A 57 -1.56 1.17 6.08
C ILE A 57 -0.09 1.09 6.48
N LEU A 58 0.73 0.52 5.60
CA LEU A 58 2.18 0.52 5.67
C LEU A 58 2.68 1.53 4.64
N LEU A 59 3.22 2.64 5.11
CA LEU A 59 3.72 3.73 4.27
C LEU A 59 5.25 3.74 4.39
N ASP A 60 5.96 3.51 3.29
CA ASP A 60 7.39 3.80 3.27
C ASP A 60 7.62 5.32 3.26
N LEU A 61 8.58 5.75 4.08
CA LEU A 61 8.95 7.15 4.22
C LEU A 61 10.03 7.57 3.23
N ASN A 62 10.63 6.63 2.48
CA ASN A 62 11.66 6.90 1.49
C ASN A 62 11.10 7.04 0.06
N LEU A 63 9.78 6.96 -0.12
CA LEU A 63 9.10 7.17 -1.39
C LEU A 63 9.60 8.44 -2.11
N PRO A 64 10.27 8.30 -3.25
CA PRO A 64 10.75 9.43 -4.02
C PRO A 64 9.56 10.13 -4.69
N LYS A 65 9.51 11.45 -4.51
CA LYS A 65 8.61 12.47 -5.13
C LYS A 65 7.46 12.98 -4.27
N TYR A 66 7.10 12.34 -3.16
CA TYR A 66 6.15 12.90 -2.20
C TYR A 66 6.71 12.79 -0.79
N ASP A 67 6.76 13.91 -0.04
CA ASP A 67 7.08 13.85 1.38
C ASP A 67 5.93 13.08 2.05
N GLY A 68 6.17 11.82 2.46
CA GLY A 68 5.16 10.97 3.11
C GLY A 68 4.52 11.60 4.36
N ARG A 69 5.06 12.76 4.82
CA ARG A 69 4.48 13.63 5.85
C ARG A 69 3.28 14.48 5.38
N GLN A 70 2.98 14.52 4.08
CA GLN A 70 1.85 15.27 3.52
C GLN A 70 0.63 14.40 3.17
N VAL A 71 0.74 13.08 3.38
CA VAL A 71 -0.34 12.09 3.22
C VAL A 71 -1.00 11.84 4.58
#